data_AF-A0A2V7Y3R8-F1
#
_entry.id   AF-A0A2V7Y3R8-F1
#
_cell.length_a   1.000
_cell.length_b   1.000
_cell.length_c   1.000
_cell.angle_alpha   90.00
_cell.angle_beta   90.00
_cell.angle_gamma   90.00
#
_symmetry.space_group_name_H-M   'P 1'
#
loop_
_entity.id
_entity.type
_entity.pdbx_description
1 polymer ?
#
loop_
_entity_poly.entity_id
_entity_poly.type
_entity_poly.pdbx_seq_one_letter_code
_entity_poly.pdbx_strand_id
1 'polypeptide(L)'
;MSERKTYWRSLEELSRSDDFEDALRDEFPRQAMALDAGVDRRDFVKLMGASMALAGLTACNRPAEKIVPYTKQPEDLIPGKPMFFASAMPLSGFGTGVLVESHMGRPTKIEGNPDHPSSLGATDAFMQASILGLYDPDRSQVVRHLGEISTWSEFIGALQGPLKSPGTLRLLTQTVTSPTLGAQIGQLLTQYPGLEWHQWEPVSRDNVREGMRMAFGGYVNAVYHFDKANVVVSLDSDFSDSGPGHLRYARDFASRRRVRQGATSMNRLYAI
;
A
#
# COMPACT_ATOMS: atom_id res chain seq x y z
N MET A 1 -20.60 75.31 26.18
CA MET A 1 -20.59 75.71 24.75
C MET A 1 -19.43 75.03 24.06
N SER A 2 -19.74 74.04 23.24
CA SER A 2 -18.96 73.61 22.07
C SER A 2 -20.00 73.07 21.10
N GLU A 3 -20.38 73.85 20.09
CA GLU A 3 -21.29 73.39 19.05
C GLU A 3 -20.67 72.18 18.34
N ARG A 4 -21.38 71.05 18.34
CA ARG A 4 -20.96 69.86 17.60
C ARG A 4 -21.16 70.18 16.11
N LYS A 5 -20.07 70.27 15.34
CA LYS A 5 -20.16 70.52 13.90
C LYS A 5 -20.88 69.35 13.24
N THR A 6 -22.03 69.63 12.64
CA THR A 6 -22.77 68.66 11.83
C THR A 6 -22.11 68.59 10.46
N TYR A 7 -21.73 67.40 10.04
CA TYR A 7 -21.15 67.14 8.72
C TYR A 7 -22.14 66.30 7.93
N TRP A 8 -22.48 66.77 6.74
CA TRP A 8 -23.35 66.06 5.80
C TRP A 8 -22.50 65.32 4.78
N ARG A 9 -22.93 64.13 4.38
CA ARG A 9 -22.23 63.26 3.43
C ARG A 9 -22.61 63.55 1.98
N SER A 10 -23.77 64.15 1.74
CA SER A 10 -24.20 64.65 0.42
C SER A 10 -24.99 65.95 0.52
N LEU A 11 -25.20 66.62 -0.62
CA LEU A 11 -26.00 67.85 -0.71
C LEU A 11 -27.48 67.57 -0.43
N GLU A 12 -27.96 66.40 -0.82
CA GLU A 12 -29.32 65.92 -0.64
C GLU A 12 -29.65 65.69 0.86
N GLU A 13 -28.68 65.20 1.64
CA GLU A 13 -28.79 65.02 3.10
C GLU A 13 -28.88 66.38 3.84
N LEU A 14 -28.21 67.41 3.33
CA LEU A 14 -28.32 68.77 3.85
C LEU A 14 -29.68 69.40 3.51
N SER A 15 -30.20 69.16 2.30
CA SER A 15 -31.45 69.76 1.83
C SER A 15 -32.71 69.09 2.36
N ARG A 16 -32.63 67.88 2.94
CA ARG A 16 -33.78 67.09 3.43
C ARG A 16 -34.91 67.00 2.39
N SER A 17 -34.55 66.67 1.15
CA SER A 17 -35.54 66.43 0.09
C SER A 17 -36.34 65.16 0.39
N ASP A 18 -37.64 65.18 0.14
CA ASP A 18 -38.54 64.04 0.41
C ASP A 18 -38.07 62.74 -0.27
N ASP A 19 -37.51 62.83 -1.48
CA ASP A 19 -36.98 61.67 -2.23
C ASP A 19 -35.78 60.98 -1.53
N PHE A 20 -34.99 61.72 -0.74
CA PHE A 20 -33.85 61.16 -0.01
C PHE A 20 -34.30 60.41 1.24
N GLU A 21 -35.32 60.93 1.94
CA GLU A 21 -35.90 60.27 3.12
C GLU A 21 -36.62 58.97 2.73
N ASP A 22 -37.32 58.96 1.59
CA ASP A 22 -37.98 57.74 1.09
C ASP A 22 -36.96 56.70 0.61
N ALA A 23 -35.88 57.13 -0.08
CA ALA A 23 -34.78 56.23 -0.45
C ALA A 23 -34.10 55.61 0.78
N LEU A 24 -33.85 56.39 1.84
CA LEU A 24 -33.23 55.89 3.08
C LEU A 24 -34.12 54.89 3.82
N ARG A 25 -35.45 55.09 3.76
CA ARG A 25 -36.44 54.17 4.33
C ARG A 25 -36.56 52.86 3.55
N ASP A 26 -36.36 52.90 2.24
CA ASP A 26 -36.45 51.73 1.36
C ASP A 26 -35.11 50.97 1.23
N GLU A 27 -33.98 51.58 1.58
CA GLU A 27 -32.65 50.97 1.45
C GLU A 27 -32.39 49.84 2.46
N PHE A 28 -33.11 49.81 3.59
CA PHE A 28 -33.01 48.74 4.58
C PHE A 28 -34.35 47.98 4.71
N PRO A 29 -34.38 46.65 4.47
CA PRO A 29 -35.59 45.86 4.60
C PRO A 29 -36.23 46.06 5.98
N ARG A 30 -37.56 46.17 6.08
CA ARG A 30 -38.28 46.37 7.35
C ARG A 30 -37.91 45.35 8.45
N GLN A 31 -37.37 44.19 8.07
CA GLN A 31 -36.87 43.15 8.98
C GLN A 31 -35.52 43.51 9.66
N ALA A 32 -34.71 44.40 9.09
CA ALA A 32 -33.44 44.86 9.65
C ALA A 32 -33.63 45.85 10.81
N MET A 33 -34.73 46.61 10.82
CA MET A 33 -35.08 47.52 11.92
C MET A 33 -35.33 46.81 13.26
N ALA A 34 -35.63 45.51 13.26
CA ALA A 34 -35.84 44.74 14.49
C ALA A 34 -34.54 44.53 15.30
N LEU A 35 -33.37 44.77 14.70
CA LEU A 35 -32.07 44.60 15.37
C LEU A 35 -31.60 45.87 16.10
N ASP A 36 -32.15 47.04 15.78
CA ASP A 36 -31.73 48.32 16.35
C ASP A 36 -32.43 48.64 17.70
N ALA A 37 -33.56 47.96 17.98
CA ALA A 37 -34.34 48.13 19.22
C ALA A 37 -33.85 47.27 20.41
N GLY A 38 -32.72 46.57 20.26
CA GLY A 38 -32.24 45.59 21.24
C GLY A 38 -33.01 44.28 21.14
N VAL A 39 -32.30 43.16 21.18
CA VAL A 39 -32.91 41.83 21.07
C VAL A 39 -33.64 41.51 22.38
N ASP A 40 -34.98 41.44 22.34
CA ASP A 40 -35.76 40.94 23.48
C ASP A 40 -35.35 39.49 23.79
N ARG A 41 -35.33 39.10 25.08
CA ARG A 41 -34.95 37.74 25.51
C ARG A 41 -35.73 36.67 24.76
N ARG A 42 -36.99 36.94 24.45
CA ARG A 42 -37.86 36.04 23.68
C ARG A 42 -37.38 35.89 22.23
N ASP A 43 -36.96 36.97 21.60
CA ASP A 43 -36.49 36.94 20.21
C ASP A 43 -35.10 36.32 20.09
N PHE A 44 -34.24 36.49 21.11
CA PHE A 44 -32.99 35.75 21.23
C PHE A 44 -33.22 34.23 21.34
N VAL A 45 -34.17 33.79 22.17
CA VAL A 45 -34.51 32.36 22.30
C VAL A 45 -35.10 31.81 21.00
N LYS A 46 -35.93 32.59 20.28
CA LYS A 46 -36.43 32.19 18.95
C LYS A 46 -35.30 32.04 17.94
N LEU A 47 -34.37 33.00 17.87
CA LEU A 47 -33.22 32.97 16.97
C LEU A 47 -32.27 31.82 17.30
N MET A 48 -31.99 31.58 18.58
CA MET A 48 -31.17 30.46 19.03
C MET A 48 -31.85 29.12 18.70
N GLY A 49 -33.14 28.98 18.99
CA GLY A 49 -33.92 27.79 18.66
C GLY A 49 -33.99 27.52 17.17
N ALA A 50 -34.17 28.56 16.35
CA ALA A 50 -34.14 28.45 14.88
C ALA A 50 -32.75 28.05 14.36
N SER A 51 -31.68 28.61 14.94
CA SER A 51 -30.30 28.27 14.58
C SER A 51 -29.95 26.82 14.95
N MET A 52 -30.36 26.37 16.14
CA MET A 52 -30.19 24.97 16.57
C MET A 52 -31.02 24.00 15.73
N ALA A 53 -32.23 24.38 15.31
CA ALA A 53 -33.05 23.56 14.42
C ALA A 53 -32.42 23.44 13.03
N LEU A 54 -31.96 24.55 12.43
CA LEU A 54 -31.29 24.53 11.13
C LEU A 54 -29.96 23.76 11.14
N ALA A 55 -29.16 23.92 12.20
CA ALA A 55 -27.92 23.17 12.38
C ALA A 55 -28.15 21.69 12.76
N GLY A 56 -29.23 21.38 13.48
CA GLY A 56 -29.57 20.02 13.92
C GLY A 56 -30.21 19.17 12.82
N LEU A 57 -30.93 19.79 11.88
CA LEU A 57 -31.58 19.07 10.77
C LEU A 57 -30.60 18.56 9.71
N THR A 58 -29.39 19.13 9.61
CA THR A 58 -28.34 18.64 8.70
C THR A 58 -27.55 17.46 9.27
N ALA A 59 -27.55 17.29 10.60
CA ALA A 59 -26.81 16.22 11.28
C ALA A 59 -27.42 14.81 11.11
N CYS A 60 -28.70 14.72 10.68
CA CYS A 60 -29.42 13.44 10.56
C CYS A 60 -29.51 12.87 9.14
N ASN A 61 -28.90 13.51 8.14
CA ASN A 61 -29.02 13.06 6.75
C ASN A 61 -27.79 12.21 6.36
N ARG A 62 -27.93 10.88 6.43
CA ARG A 62 -26.92 9.97 5.88
C ARG A 62 -26.82 10.22 4.37
N PRO A 63 -25.62 10.47 3.82
CA PRO A 63 -25.47 10.65 2.38
C PRO A 63 -25.94 9.37 1.67
N ALA A 64 -26.67 9.51 0.57
CA ALA A 64 -27.10 8.38 -0.23
C ALA A 64 -25.86 7.68 -0.85
N GLU A 65 -25.54 6.49 -0.36
CA GLU A 65 -24.47 5.66 -0.93
C GLU A 65 -24.93 5.02 -2.25
N LYS A 66 -24.07 5.07 -3.27
CA LYS A 66 -24.36 4.50 -4.58
C LYS A 66 -23.87 3.06 -4.64
N ILE A 67 -24.76 2.14 -5.02
CA ILE A 67 -24.42 0.74 -5.31
C ILE A 67 -24.29 0.59 -6.83
N VAL A 68 -23.10 0.24 -7.31
CA VAL A 68 -22.81 0.11 -8.75
C VAL A 68 -22.59 -1.38 -9.09
N PRO A 69 -23.50 -2.02 -9.84
CA PRO A 69 -23.33 -3.41 -10.27
C PRO A 69 -22.35 -3.53 -11.45
N TYR A 70 -21.89 -4.75 -11.71
CA TYR A 70 -21.08 -5.05 -12.89
C TYR A 70 -21.89 -4.83 -14.18
N THR A 71 -21.28 -4.18 -15.18
CA THR A 71 -21.86 -4.10 -16.55
C THR A 71 -21.85 -5.46 -17.24
N LYS A 72 -20.78 -6.24 -17.03
CA LYS A 72 -20.66 -7.64 -17.45
C LYS A 72 -20.07 -8.43 -16.29
N GLN A 73 -20.91 -9.21 -15.61
CA GLN A 73 -20.48 -9.98 -14.45
C GLN A 73 -19.67 -11.21 -14.89
N PRO A 74 -18.48 -11.46 -14.30
CA PRO A 74 -17.77 -12.72 -14.47
C PRO A 74 -18.55 -13.88 -13.85
N GLU A 75 -18.53 -15.05 -14.49
CA GLU A 75 -19.31 -16.23 -14.07
C GLU A 75 -18.90 -16.77 -12.69
N ASP A 76 -17.60 -16.77 -12.39
CA ASP A 76 -17.06 -17.31 -11.14
C ASP A 76 -17.13 -16.33 -9.96
N LEU A 77 -17.59 -15.09 -10.19
CA LEU A 77 -17.55 -14.02 -9.20
C LEU A 77 -18.94 -13.80 -8.59
N ILE A 78 -19.06 -14.16 -7.30
CA ILE A 78 -20.24 -13.90 -6.48
C ILE A 78 -19.93 -12.72 -5.54
N PRO A 79 -20.56 -11.54 -5.70
CA PRO A 79 -20.35 -10.41 -4.79
C PRO A 79 -20.61 -10.80 -3.32
N GLY A 80 -19.69 -10.41 -2.44
CA GLY A 80 -19.76 -10.72 -1.00
C GLY A 80 -19.16 -12.08 -0.60
N LYS A 81 -18.74 -12.93 -1.55
CA LYS A 81 -17.95 -14.13 -1.24
C LYS A 81 -16.48 -13.93 -1.66
N PRO A 82 -15.51 -14.20 -0.77
CA PRO A 82 -14.10 -14.17 -1.16
C PRO A 82 -13.77 -15.32 -2.11
N MET A 83 -12.86 -15.05 -3.05
CA MET A 83 -12.21 -16.05 -3.88
C MET A 83 -10.75 -16.19 -3.47
N PHE A 84 -10.20 -17.40 -3.47
CA PHE A 84 -8.79 -17.64 -3.14
C PHE A 84 -8.01 -17.99 -4.41
N PHE A 85 -6.91 -17.28 -4.64
CA PHE A 85 -6.02 -17.51 -5.77
C PHE A 85 -4.67 -18.04 -5.29
N ALA A 86 -4.23 -19.16 -5.86
CA ALA A 86 -2.87 -19.67 -5.64
C ALA A 86 -1.86 -18.82 -6.41
N SER A 87 -0.92 -18.22 -5.68
CA SER A 87 0.15 -17.39 -6.22
C SER A 87 1.46 -17.67 -5.46
N ALA A 88 2.51 -16.92 -5.74
CA ALA A 88 3.77 -16.97 -5.02
C ALA A 88 4.30 -15.56 -4.79
N MET A 89 4.92 -15.34 -3.63
CA MET A 89 5.64 -14.11 -3.32
C MET A 89 7.15 -14.37 -3.47
N PRO A 90 7.83 -13.72 -4.43
CA PRO A 90 9.28 -13.75 -4.51
C PRO A 90 9.88 -12.82 -3.45
N LEU A 91 10.82 -13.35 -2.66
CA LEU A 91 11.64 -12.57 -1.72
C LEU A 91 13.07 -13.12 -1.71
N SER A 92 14.07 -12.24 -1.81
CA SER A 92 15.50 -12.60 -1.91
C SER A 92 15.77 -13.65 -3.00
N GLY A 93 15.01 -13.56 -4.09
CA GLY A 93 15.05 -14.49 -5.22
C GLY A 93 14.28 -15.79 -5.06
N PHE A 94 13.71 -16.14 -3.91
CA PHE A 94 12.96 -17.39 -3.72
C PHE A 94 11.46 -17.15 -3.68
N GLY A 95 10.68 -17.98 -4.37
CA GLY A 95 9.23 -17.92 -4.35
C GLY A 95 8.65 -18.72 -3.19
N THR A 96 7.88 -18.07 -2.32
CA THR A 96 7.07 -18.74 -1.29
C THR A 96 5.61 -18.74 -1.73
N GLY A 97 5.00 -19.93 -1.84
CA GLY A 97 3.61 -20.07 -2.27
C GLY A 97 2.60 -19.48 -1.27
N VAL A 98 1.65 -18.72 -1.81
CA VAL A 98 0.58 -18.01 -1.08
C VAL A 98 -0.79 -18.34 -1.65
N LEU A 99 -1.81 -18.24 -0.80
CA LEU A 99 -3.21 -18.15 -1.18
C LEU A 99 -3.68 -16.72 -0.92
N VAL A 100 -4.06 -16.02 -1.98
CA VAL A 100 -4.51 -14.64 -1.90
C VAL A 100 -6.03 -14.62 -1.89
N GLU A 101 -6.60 -14.11 -0.81
CA GLU A 101 -8.01 -13.81 -0.72
C GLU A 101 -8.31 -12.56 -1.56
N SER A 102 -9.25 -12.67 -2.49
CA SER A 102 -9.68 -11.61 -3.37
C SER A 102 -11.18 -11.39 -3.26
N HIS A 103 -11.55 -10.15 -2.95
CA HIS A 103 -12.93 -9.69 -2.99
C HIS A 103 -13.14 -8.92 -4.29
N MET A 104 -14.01 -9.44 -5.16
CA MET A 104 -14.42 -8.73 -6.37
C MET A 104 -13.23 -8.30 -7.27
N GLY A 105 -12.16 -9.12 -7.31
CA GLY A 105 -10.93 -8.84 -8.07
C GLY A 105 -9.88 -8.00 -7.33
N ARG A 106 -10.11 -7.66 -6.05
CA ARG A 106 -9.18 -6.90 -5.22
C ARG A 106 -8.61 -7.82 -4.14
N PRO A 107 -7.29 -8.11 -4.15
CA PRO A 107 -6.63 -8.79 -3.04
C PRO A 107 -6.93 -8.09 -1.71
N THR A 108 -7.34 -8.81 -0.67
CA THR A 108 -7.62 -8.23 0.65
C THR A 108 -6.83 -8.88 1.77
N LYS A 109 -6.36 -10.12 1.56
CA LYS A 109 -5.55 -10.85 2.52
C LYS A 109 -4.64 -11.84 1.80
N ILE A 110 -3.46 -12.05 2.38
CA ILE A 110 -2.50 -13.06 1.92
C ILE A 110 -2.40 -14.12 3.01
N GLU A 111 -2.55 -15.38 2.63
CA GLU A 111 -2.36 -16.55 3.49
C GLU A 111 -1.35 -17.50 2.85
N GLY A 112 -0.84 -18.46 3.62
CA GLY A 112 0.13 -19.42 3.12
C GLY A 112 -0.57 -20.47 2.28
N ASN A 113 0.09 -20.97 1.23
CA ASN A 113 -0.42 -22.12 0.50
C ASN A 113 -0.09 -23.42 1.25
N PRO A 114 -1.09 -24.22 1.70
CA PRO A 114 -0.86 -25.51 2.36
C PRO A 114 -0.09 -26.52 1.51
N ASP A 115 -0.26 -26.46 0.18
CA ASP A 115 0.35 -27.40 -0.76
C ASP A 115 1.77 -27.01 -1.17
N HIS A 116 2.21 -25.80 -0.81
CA HIS A 116 3.55 -25.33 -1.15
C HIS A 116 4.58 -25.79 -0.09
N PRO A 117 5.71 -26.40 -0.50
CA PRO A 117 6.63 -27.07 0.42
C PRO A 117 7.29 -26.14 1.45
N SER A 118 7.47 -24.86 1.10
CA SER A 118 8.13 -23.88 1.98
C SER A 118 7.18 -23.19 2.96
N SER A 119 5.91 -22.96 2.60
CA SER A 119 4.97 -22.23 3.45
C SER A 119 4.08 -23.17 4.26
N LEU A 120 3.64 -24.29 3.68
CA LEU A 120 2.75 -25.27 4.33
C LEU A 120 1.52 -24.62 5.01
N GLY A 121 0.99 -23.54 4.42
CA GLY A 121 -0.15 -22.80 4.97
C GLY A 121 0.22 -21.64 5.89
N ALA A 122 1.51 -21.42 6.21
CA ALA A 122 1.98 -20.29 6.99
C ALA A 122 2.46 -19.12 6.11
N THR A 123 2.55 -17.94 6.70
CA THR A 123 3.09 -16.71 6.10
C THR A 123 4.09 -16.08 7.06
N ASP A 124 5.04 -15.32 6.51
CA ASP A 124 5.91 -14.45 7.28
C ASP A 124 5.35 -13.02 7.35
N ALA A 125 6.03 -12.15 8.11
CA ALA A 125 5.61 -10.76 8.29
C ALA A 125 5.64 -9.96 6.97
N PHE A 126 6.61 -10.23 6.09
CA PHE A 126 6.74 -9.55 4.80
C PHE A 126 5.60 -9.95 3.85
N MET A 127 5.22 -11.22 3.84
CA MET A 127 4.09 -11.76 3.08
C MET A 127 2.76 -11.17 3.53
N GLN A 128 2.56 -11.02 4.83
CA GLN A 128 1.37 -10.36 5.36
C GLN A 128 1.33 -8.87 5.02
N ALA A 129 2.48 -8.19 5.08
CA ALA A 129 2.58 -6.76 4.83
C ALA A 129 2.58 -6.39 3.34
N SER A 130 2.94 -7.31 2.43
CA SER A 130 3.11 -7.00 1.00
C SER A 130 1.84 -6.48 0.33
N ILE A 131 0.66 -6.80 0.88
CA ILE A 131 -0.61 -6.26 0.41
C ILE A 131 -0.69 -4.73 0.56
N LEU A 132 -0.06 -4.17 1.60
CA LEU A 132 -0.02 -2.73 1.81
C LEU A 132 0.83 -2.06 0.73
N GLY A 133 1.93 -2.70 0.30
CA GLY A 133 2.72 -2.20 -0.83
C GLY A 133 1.97 -2.21 -2.17
N LEU A 134 1.00 -3.13 -2.35
CA LEU A 134 0.12 -3.11 -3.53
C LEU A 134 -0.83 -1.91 -3.53
N TYR A 135 -1.35 -1.55 -2.35
CA TYR A 135 -2.30 -0.46 -2.13
C TYR A 135 -1.67 0.85 -1.66
N ASP A 136 -0.34 0.97 -1.76
CA ASP A 136 0.39 2.17 -1.36
C ASP A 136 0.06 3.33 -2.32
N PRO A 137 -0.49 4.46 -1.82
CA PRO A 137 -0.79 5.63 -2.65
C PRO A 137 0.46 6.26 -3.30
N ASP A 138 1.63 6.11 -2.67
CA ASP A 138 2.90 6.68 -3.15
C ASP A 138 3.58 5.80 -4.21
N ARG A 139 3.00 4.63 -4.51
CA ARG A 139 3.48 3.74 -5.58
C ARG A 139 3.48 4.47 -6.92
N SER A 140 4.52 4.25 -7.72
CA SER A 140 4.64 4.87 -9.04
C SER A 140 3.43 4.57 -9.93
N GLN A 141 2.68 5.62 -10.30
CA GLN A 141 1.47 5.52 -11.12
C GLN A 141 1.73 5.75 -12.61
N VAL A 142 2.89 6.35 -12.93
CA VAL A 142 3.24 6.80 -14.29
C VAL A 142 4.70 6.49 -14.59
N VAL A 143 5.00 6.32 -15.87
CA VAL A 143 6.39 6.28 -16.33
C VAL A 143 6.99 7.68 -16.18
N ARG A 144 8.24 7.77 -15.75
CA ARG A 144 8.96 9.04 -15.63
C ARG A 144 10.27 9.01 -16.40
N HIS A 145 10.60 10.13 -17.02
CA HIS A 145 11.89 10.34 -17.68
C HIS A 145 12.50 11.63 -17.13
N LEU A 146 13.67 11.53 -16.48
CA LEU A 146 14.36 12.65 -15.84
C LEU A 146 13.48 13.46 -14.87
N GLY A 147 12.56 12.78 -14.16
CA GLY A 147 11.66 13.40 -13.18
C GLY A 147 10.29 13.81 -13.75
N GLU A 148 10.17 13.95 -15.06
CA GLU A 148 8.93 14.35 -15.74
C GLU A 148 8.06 13.15 -16.12
N ILE A 149 6.75 13.36 -16.21
CA ILE A 149 5.79 12.33 -16.65
C ILE A 149 6.05 11.99 -18.13
N SER A 150 6.08 10.71 -18.45
CA SER A 150 6.28 10.19 -19.80
C SER A 150 5.37 8.98 -20.07
N THR A 151 5.37 8.48 -21.30
CA THR A 151 4.57 7.34 -21.73
C THR A 151 5.38 6.05 -21.85
N TRP A 152 4.70 4.91 -21.82
CA TRP A 152 5.32 3.62 -22.07
C TRP A 152 5.95 3.53 -23.47
N SER A 153 5.29 4.10 -24.49
CA SER A 153 5.80 4.10 -25.86
C SER A 153 7.09 4.90 -26.01
N GLU A 154 7.19 6.06 -25.37
CA GLU A 154 8.42 6.86 -25.33
C GLU A 154 9.56 6.11 -24.63
N PHE A 155 9.27 5.43 -23.51
CA PHE A 155 10.25 4.58 -22.83
C PHE A 155 10.79 3.47 -23.74
N ILE A 156 9.92 2.74 -24.44
CA ILE A 156 10.33 1.71 -25.41
C ILE A 156 11.14 2.32 -26.56
N GLY A 157 10.74 3.49 -27.07
CA GLY A 157 11.49 4.20 -28.10
C GLY A 157 12.89 4.62 -27.64
N ALA A 158 13.00 5.13 -26.42
CA ALA A 158 14.26 5.55 -25.81
C ALA A 158 15.25 4.40 -25.61
N LEU A 159 14.76 3.17 -25.37
CA LEU A 159 15.60 1.98 -25.23
C LEU A 159 16.23 1.53 -26.56
N GLN A 160 15.63 1.82 -27.71
CA GLN A 160 16.11 1.30 -29.01
C GLN A 160 17.52 1.76 -29.38
N GLY A 161 17.87 3.00 -29.03
CA GLY A 161 19.20 3.57 -29.30
C GLY A 161 20.29 2.84 -28.49
N PRO A 162 20.23 2.87 -27.16
CA PRO A 162 21.18 2.17 -26.29
C PRO A 162 21.35 0.69 -26.59
N LEU A 163 20.26 -0.01 -26.97
CA LEU A 163 20.31 -1.44 -27.34
C LEU A 163 21.12 -1.72 -28.62
N LYS A 164 21.26 -0.73 -29.52
CA LYS A 164 22.03 -0.87 -30.77
C LYS A 164 23.51 -0.49 -30.61
N SER A 165 23.87 0.18 -29.52
CA SER A 165 25.24 0.63 -29.27
C SER A 165 26.07 -0.50 -28.65
N PRO A 166 27.16 -0.95 -29.31
CA PRO A 166 28.03 -1.97 -28.73
C PRO A 166 28.79 -1.42 -27.51
N GLY A 167 28.70 -2.12 -26.37
CA GLY A 167 29.71 -2.05 -25.30
C GLY A 167 29.34 -1.41 -23.95
N THR A 168 28.08 -1.02 -23.69
CA THR A 168 27.75 -0.27 -22.45
C THR A 168 26.47 -0.70 -21.73
N LEU A 169 25.85 -1.81 -22.11
CA LEU A 169 24.61 -2.25 -21.44
C LEU A 169 24.91 -3.14 -20.22
N ARG A 170 24.32 -2.78 -19.09
CA ARG A 170 24.37 -3.53 -17.84
C ARG A 170 22.95 -3.75 -17.35
N LEU A 171 22.62 -5.00 -17.07
CA LEU A 171 21.36 -5.37 -16.43
C LEU A 171 21.65 -5.64 -14.97
N LEU A 172 21.10 -4.83 -14.07
CA LEU A 172 21.15 -5.07 -12.63
C LEU A 172 19.79 -5.62 -12.18
N THR A 173 19.80 -6.78 -11.54
CA THR A 173 18.59 -7.36 -10.93
C THR A 173 18.86 -7.77 -9.48
N GLN A 174 17.78 -8.04 -8.76
CA GLN A 174 17.82 -8.89 -7.57
C GLN A 174 18.22 -10.33 -7.93
N THR A 175 18.31 -11.20 -6.91
CA THR A 175 18.55 -12.62 -7.18
C THR A 175 17.38 -13.20 -7.98
N VAL A 176 17.66 -13.85 -9.11
CA VAL A 176 16.64 -14.47 -9.95
C VAL A 176 16.75 -15.99 -9.85
N THR A 177 15.70 -16.63 -9.32
CA THR A 177 15.55 -18.10 -9.40
C THR A 177 14.36 -18.53 -10.27
N SER A 178 13.58 -17.59 -10.79
CA SER A 178 12.46 -17.86 -11.69
C SER A 178 12.97 -18.46 -13.01
N PRO A 179 12.52 -19.67 -13.41
CA PRO A 179 12.95 -20.29 -14.66
C PRO A 179 12.61 -19.44 -15.89
N THR A 180 11.43 -18.83 -15.91
CA THR A 180 10.97 -18.00 -17.03
C THR A 180 11.81 -16.74 -17.16
N LEU A 181 12.03 -16.01 -16.04
CA LEU A 181 12.83 -14.79 -16.07
C LEU A 181 14.30 -15.09 -16.40
N GLY A 182 14.86 -16.15 -15.84
CA GLY A 182 16.21 -16.61 -16.16
C GLY A 182 16.38 -16.95 -17.65
N ALA A 183 15.39 -17.63 -18.25
CA ALA A 183 15.40 -17.94 -19.68
C ALA A 183 15.31 -16.66 -20.54
N GLN A 184 14.46 -15.71 -20.18
CA GLN A 184 14.34 -14.42 -20.88
C GLN A 184 15.63 -13.60 -20.80
N ILE A 185 16.27 -13.55 -19.64
CA ILE A 185 17.57 -12.88 -19.47
C ILE A 185 18.65 -13.59 -20.30
N GLY A 186 18.66 -14.94 -20.33
CA GLY A 186 19.57 -15.70 -21.20
C GLY A 186 19.39 -15.40 -22.69
N GLN A 187 18.14 -15.24 -23.14
CA GLN A 187 17.83 -14.81 -24.51
C GLN A 187 18.36 -13.40 -24.78
N LEU A 188 18.20 -12.46 -23.84
CA LEU A 188 18.74 -11.10 -23.95
C LEU A 188 20.27 -11.10 -24.04
N LEU A 189 20.95 -11.90 -23.20
CA LEU A 189 22.41 -12.02 -23.24
C LEU A 189 22.91 -12.57 -24.58
N THR A 190 22.16 -13.49 -25.19
CA THR A 190 22.48 -14.02 -26.52
C THR A 190 22.25 -12.99 -27.62
N GLN A 191 21.15 -12.23 -27.52
CA GLN A 191 20.78 -11.20 -28.49
C GLN A 191 21.74 -9.99 -28.46
N TYR A 192 22.29 -9.66 -27.29
CA TYR A 192 23.16 -8.51 -27.08
C TYR A 192 24.50 -8.93 -26.47
N PRO A 193 25.51 -9.31 -27.28
CA PRO A 193 26.78 -9.85 -26.78
C PRO A 193 27.60 -8.93 -25.85
N GLY A 194 27.30 -7.62 -25.81
CA GLY A 194 27.92 -6.67 -24.89
C GLY A 194 27.16 -6.45 -23.57
N LEU A 195 26.02 -7.12 -23.38
CA LEU A 195 25.21 -7.06 -22.17
C LEU A 195 25.87 -7.90 -21.07
N GLU A 196 26.09 -7.30 -19.91
CA GLU A 196 26.44 -8.04 -18.70
C GLU A 196 25.28 -8.03 -17.71
N TRP A 197 24.97 -9.18 -17.16
CA TRP A 197 23.98 -9.35 -16.12
C TRP A 197 24.64 -9.44 -14.74
N HIS A 198 24.28 -8.49 -13.89
CA HIS A 198 24.73 -8.36 -12.52
C HIS A 198 23.55 -8.60 -11.57
N GLN A 199 23.76 -9.42 -10.54
CA GLN A 199 22.77 -9.68 -9.49
C GLN A 199 23.27 -9.09 -8.17
N TRP A 200 22.41 -8.35 -7.48
CA TRP A 200 22.73 -7.75 -6.20
C TRP A 200 21.52 -7.81 -5.26
N GLU A 201 21.79 -8.15 -3.99
CA GLU A 201 20.83 -8.10 -2.89
C GLU A 201 21.46 -7.41 -1.70
N PRO A 202 20.72 -6.55 -0.96
CA PRO A 202 21.22 -5.94 0.26
C PRO A 202 21.46 -6.98 1.37
N VAL A 203 20.64 -8.03 1.41
CA VAL A 203 20.81 -9.19 2.31
C VAL A 203 21.04 -10.42 1.44
N SER A 204 22.30 -10.62 1.05
CA SER A 204 22.68 -11.66 0.10
C SER A 204 23.04 -12.99 0.78
N ARG A 205 23.13 -14.05 -0.03
CA ARG A 205 23.59 -15.38 0.38
C ARG A 205 24.94 -15.74 -0.24
N ASP A 206 25.74 -14.74 -0.60
CA ASP A 206 27.00 -14.96 -1.34
C ASP A 206 27.99 -15.81 -0.54
N ASN A 207 28.14 -15.53 0.75
CA ASN A 207 29.00 -16.31 1.65
C ASN A 207 28.54 -17.77 1.76
N VAL A 208 27.23 -18.00 1.85
CA VAL A 208 26.66 -19.35 1.87
C VAL A 208 26.95 -20.06 0.56
N ARG A 209 26.73 -19.38 -0.58
CA ARG A 209 26.93 -19.92 -1.92
C ARG A 209 28.40 -20.31 -2.17
N GLU A 210 29.34 -19.42 -1.85
CA GLU A 210 30.77 -19.71 -1.99
C GLU A 210 31.26 -20.74 -0.98
N GLY A 211 30.77 -20.72 0.26
CA GLY A 211 31.04 -21.74 1.26
C GLY A 211 30.65 -23.15 0.80
N MET A 212 29.44 -23.29 0.22
CA MET A 212 28.98 -24.55 -0.35
C MET A 212 29.82 -24.98 -1.56
N ARG A 213 30.23 -24.05 -2.42
CA ARG A 213 31.13 -24.34 -3.54
C ARG A 213 32.50 -24.86 -3.06
N MET A 214 33.08 -24.23 -2.05
CA MET A 214 34.36 -24.67 -1.47
C MET A 214 34.26 -26.05 -0.81
N ALA A 215 33.17 -26.33 -0.10
CA ALA A 215 32.98 -27.59 0.62
C ALA A 215 32.61 -28.77 -0.30
N PHE A 216 31.79 -28.55 -1.32
CA PHE A 216 31.22 -29.61 -2.17
C PHE A 216 31.74 -29.61 -3.61
N GLY A 217 32.62 -28.68 -3.98
CA GLY A 217 33.20 -28.57 -5.33
C GLY A 217 32.28 -27.93 -6.38
N GLY A 218 31.07 -27.50 -6.00
CA GLY A 218 30.10 -26.91 -6.92
C GLY A 218 29.00 -26.12 -6.21
N TYR A 219 28.25 -25.32 -6.96
CA TYR A 219 27.14 -24.54 -6.41
C TYR A 219 25.96 -25.45 -6.06
N VAL A 220 25.77 -25.68 -4.76
CA VAL A 220 24.68 -26.48 -4.20
C VAL A 220 23.93 -25.70 -3.12
N ASN A 221 22.64 -26.01 -2.95
CA ASN A 221 21.82 -25.45 -1.87
C ASN A 221 21.58 -26.52 -0.80
N ALA A 222 21.80 -26.16 0.46
CA ALA A 222 21.45 -27.01 1.59
C ALA A 222 19.94 -26.93 1.88
N VAL A 223 19.30 -28.10 1.98
CA VAL A 223 17.92 -28.26 2.44
C VAL A 223 17.94 -28.98 3.78
N TYR A 224 17.56 -28.28 4.84
CA TYR A 224 17.65 -28.79 6.21
C TYR A 224 16.37 -29.51 6.61
N HIS A 225 16.51 -30.63 7.34
CA HIS A 225 15.41 -31.44 7.86
C HIS A 225 15.37 -31.36 9.39
N PHE A 226 14.85 -30.25 9.93
CA PHE A 226 14.76 -30.03 11.37
C PHE A 226 13.79 -31.01 12.07
N ASP A 227 12.87 -31.62 11.31
CA ASP A 227 11.97 -32.68 11.75
C ASP A 227 12.71 -33.97 12.12
N LYS A 228 13.95 -34.13 11.62
CA LYS A 228 14.80 -35.30 11.87
C LYS A 228 15.96 -34.97 12.83
N ALA A 229 16.00 -33.77 13.40
CA ALA A 229 17.08 -33.33 14.28
C ALA A 229 16.72 -33.49 15.77
N ASN A 230 17.64 -34.08 16.54
CA ASN A 230 17.59 -34.11 18.01
C ASN A 230 18.34 -32.94 18.65
N VAL A 231 19.41 -32.50 17.99
CA VAL A 231 20.26 -31.41 18.44
C VAL A 231 20.55 -30.52 17.24
N VAL A 232 20.35 -29.22 17.42
CA VAL A 232 20.63 -28.17 16.45
C VAL A 232 21.68 -27.26 17.06
N VAL A 233 22.77 -27.04 16.34
CA VAL A 233 23.75 -25.99 16.66
C VAL A 233 23.64 -24.92 15.59
N SER A 234 23.20 -23.73 15.98
CA SER A 234 23.10 -22.56 15.12
C SER A 234 24.29 -21.66 15.37
N LEU A 235 25.06 -21.37 14.33
CA LEU A 235 26.23 -20.49 14.37
C LEU A 235 25.89 -19.24 13.56
N ASP A 236 25.60 -18.13 14.25
CA ASP A 236 25.16 -16.86 13.64
C ASP A 236 24.09 -17.05 12.55
N SER A 237 23.11 -17.93 12.82
CA SER A 237 22.05 -18.26 11.88
C SER A 237 20.68 -18.14 12.53
N ASP A 238 19.80 -17.38 11.87
CA ASP A 238 18.38 -17.33 12.18
C ASP A 238 17.58 -18.12 11.13
N PHE A 239 17.64 -19.44 11.23
CA PHE A 239 16.94 -20.33 10.29
C PHE A 239 15.42 -20.28 10.42
N SER A 240 14.89 -19.70 11.50
CA SER A 240 13.45 -19.60 11.75
C SER A 240 12.81 -18.38 11.11
N ASP A 241 13.57 -17.30 10.97
CA ASP A 241 13.07 -16.04 10.41
C ASP A 241 13.66 -15.74 9.03
N SER A 242 14.90 -16.15 8.77
CA SER A 242 15.65 -15.71 7.60
C SER A 242 15.97 -16.82 6.61
N GLY A 243 16.02 -16.43 5.34
CA GLY A 243 16.46 -17.27 4.24
C GLY A 243 15.37 -18.19 3.65
N PRO A 244 15.75 -18.98 2.64
CA PRO A 244 14.83 -19.83 1.90
C PRO A 244 14.34 -20.98 2.78
N GLY A 245 13.01 -21.13 2.86
CA GLY A 245 12.39 -22.22 3.63
C GLY A 245 12.29 -21.96 5.13
N HIS A 246 12.57 -20.75 5.63
CA HIS A 246 12.52 -20.43 7.06
C HIS A 246 11.17 -20.79 7.71
N LEU A 247 10.04 -20.54 7.05
CA LEU A 247 8.71 -20.96 7.53
C LEU A 247 8.62 -22.48 7.75
N ARG A 248 9.13 -23.25 6.78
CA ARG A 248 9.20 -24.71 6.88
C ARG A 248 10.13 -25.13 8.01
N TYR A 249 11.31 -24.53 8.12
CA TYR A 249 12.30 -24.85 9.15
C TYR A 249 11.81 -24.52 10.54
N ALA A 250 11.15 -23.37 10.73
CA ALA A 250 10.49 -22.99 11.98
C ALA A 250 9.42 -24.00 12.37
N ARG A 251 8.58 -24.44 11.42
CA ARG A 251 7.55 -25.45 11.64
C ARG A 251 8.14 -26.80 12.02
N ASP A 252 9.14 -27.27 11.28
CA ASP A 252 9.81 -28.55 11.50
C ASP A 252 10.51 -28.56 12.87
N PHE A 253 11.25 -27.51 13.19
CA PHE A 253 11.87 -27.31 14.49
C PHE A 253 10.84 -27.29 15.62
N ALA A 254 9.74 -26.54 15.47
CA ALA A 254 8.68 -26.48 16.46
C ALA A 254 7.96 -27.83 16.64
N SER A 255 7.80 -28.62 15.57
CA SER A 255 7.15 -29.94 15.63
C SER A 255 7.86 -30.89 16.60
N ARG A 256 9.20 -30.81 16.68
CA ARG A 256 10.06 -31.60 17.58
C ARG A 256 10.11 -31.06 19.01
N ARG A 257 9.38 -29.97 19.30
CA ARG A 257 9.29 -29.33 20.61
C ARG A 257 7.89 -29.40 21.23
N ARG A 258 6.91 -29.92 20.50
CA ARG A 258 5.53 -30.07 20.98
C ARG A 258 5.46 -31.19 22.01
N VAL A 259 5.34 -30.82 23.28
CA VAL A 259 5.09 -31.75 24.38
C VAL A 259 3.61 -32.15 24.35
N ARG A 260 3.30 -33.40 23.95
CA ARG A 260 1.94 -33.97 23.90
C ARG A 260 1.97 -35.44 24.34
N GLN A 261 0.90 -35.91 24.99
CA GLN A 261 0.62 -37.34 25.23
C GLN A 261 1.81 -38.15 25.80
N GLY A 262 2.53 -37.60 26.78
CA GLY A 262 3.66 -38.29 27.42
C GLY A 262 5.00 -38.18 26.68
N ALA A 263 5.05 -37.54 25.49
CA ALA A 263 6.31 -37.21 24.83
C ALA A 263 7.01 -36.05 25.57
N THR A 264 8.07 -36.37 26.32
CA THR A 264 8.88 -35.39 27.09
C THR A 264 10.17 -34.98 26.39
N SER A 265 10.59 -35.71 25.35
CA SER A 265 11.80 -35.43 24.60
C SER A 265 11.58 -34.28 23.61
N MET A 266 12.37 -33.22 23.74
CA MET A 266 12.42 -32.11 22.79
C MET A 266 13.77 -32.08 22.09
N ASN A 267 13.81 -31.54 20.87
CA ASN A 267 15.10 -31.17 20.29
C ASN A 267 15.81 -30.09 21.14
N ARG A 268 17.14 -30.10 21.15
CA ARG A 268 17.96 -29.08 21.80
C ARG A 268 18.47 -28.10 20.76
N LEU A 269 18.44 -26.81 21.08
CA LEU A 269 19.04 -25.75 20.27
C LEU A 269 20.18 -25.13 21.07
N TYR A 270 21.35 -25.07 20.45
CA TYR A 270 22.49 -24.29 20.90
C TYR A 270 22.67 -23.17 19.89
N ALA A 271 22.46 -21.92 20.28
CA ALA A 271 22.68 -20.75 19.44
C ALA A 271 23.94 -20.04 19.92
N ILE A 272 24.88 -19.80 19.00
CA ILE A 272 26.19 -19.21 19.25
C ILE A 272 26.38 -18.05 18.28
#